data_AF-A0A2L2Z1J0-F1
#
_entry.id   AF-A0A2L2Z1J0-F1
#
_cell.length_a   1.000
_cell.length_b   1.000
_cell.length_c   1.000
_cell.angle_alpha   90.00
_cell.angle_beta   90.00
_cell.angle_gamma   90.00
#
_symmetry.space_group_name_H-M   'P 1'
#
loop_
_entity.id
_entity.type
_entity.pdbx_description
1 polymer ?
#
loop_
_entity_poly.entity_id
_entity_poly.type
_entity_poly.pdbx_seq_one_letter_code
_entity_poly.pdbx_strand_id
1 'polypeptide(L)'
;DIGGIHDEYQLPYYDMVPSDPSIDEMRKIVCYDKLRPPIPNRWMSCEALRVISKVMKECWYHNSAARLTALRIKKTLANLDAQEAVKI
;
A
#
# COMPACT_ATOMS: atom_id res chain seq x y z
N ASP A 1 14.98 1.83 -11.78
CA ASP A 1 14.05 2.49 -12.72
C ASP A 1 13.06 1.46 -13.22
N ILE A 2 11.76 1.78 -13.28
CA ILE A 2 10.67 0.89 -13.76
C ILE A 2 10.38 1.16 -15.24
N GLY A 3 11.25 1.91 -15.93
CA GLY A 3 11.17 2.10 -17.38
C GLY A 3 9.96 2.93 -17.82
N GLY A 4 9.53 3.88 -16.99
CA GLY A 4 8.41 4.78 -17.29
C GLY A 4 7.01 4.16 -17.19
N ILE A 5 6.88 2.88 -16.84
CA ILE A 5 5.60 2.18 -16.72
C ILE A 5 4.93 2.57 -15.40
N HIS A 6 3.79 3.24 -15.48
CA HIS A 6 2.95 3.63 -14.35
C HIS A 6 1.51 3.18 -14.57
N ASP A 7 0.79 2.93 -13.48
CA ASP A 7 -0.67 2.72 -13.56
C ASP A 7 -1.37 4.08 -13.63
N GLU A 8 -2.56 4.10 -14.21
CA GLU A 8 -3.47 5.24 -14.09
C GLU A 8 -3.88 5.47 -12.64
N TYR A 9 -4.14 6.73 -12.30
CA TYR A 9 -4.63 7.09 -10.98
C TYR A 9 -6.01 6.45 -10.74
N GLN A 10 -6.16 5.82 -9.57
CA GLN A 10 -7.42 5.23 -9.12
C GLN A 10 -7.60 5.42 -7.61
N LEU A 11 -8.85 5.42 -7.16
CA LEU A 11 -9.18 5.35 -5.73
C LEU A 11 -8.91 3.94 -5.19
N PRO A 12 -8.62 3.78 -3.87
CA PRO A 12 -8.61 2.46 -3.25
C PRO A 12 -9.95 1.75 -3.47
N TYR A 13 -9.89 0.46 -3.85
CA TYR A 13 -11.07 -0.38 -4.11
C TYR A 13 -11.89 0.00 -5.36
N TYR A 14 -11.40 0.84 -6.26
CA TYR A 14 -12.12 1.27 -7.48
C TYR A 14 -12.69 0.12 -8.34
N ASP A 15 -12.04 -1.04 -8.31
CA ASP A 15 -12.40 -2.26 -9.05
C ASP A 15 -13.28 -3.24 -8.26
N MET A 16 -13.59 -2.90 -7.00
CA MET A 16 -14.31 -3.77 -6.07
C MET A 16 -15.65 -3.18 -5.59
N VAL A 17 -15.83 -1.86 -5.70
CA VAL A 17 -17.03 -1.15 -5.23
C VAL A 17 -17.43 -0.05 -6.22
N PRO A 18 -18.71 0.40 -6.23
CA PRO A 18 -19.13 1.54 -7.05
C PRO A 18 -18.44 2.85 -6.59
N SER A 19 -18.53 3.90 -7.41
CA SER A 19 -17.86 5.18 -7.14
C SER A 19 -18.34 5.89 -5.86
N ASP A 20 -19.59 5.67 -5.44
CA ASP A 20 -20.16 6.17 -4.19
C ASP A 20 -20.72 4.98 -3.36
N PRO A 21 -19.84 4.22 -2.69
CA PRO A 21 -20.23 2.98 -2.05
C PRO A 21 -20.87 3.20 -0.68
N SER A 22 -21.88 2.41 -0.38
CA SER A 22 -22.47 2.32 0.94
C SER A 22 -21.54 1.67 1.96
N ILE A 23 -21.84 1.85 3.26
CA ILE A 23 -21.11 1.19 4.35
C ILE A 23 -21.20 -0.33 4.23
N ASP A 24 -22.31 -0.87 3.76
CA ASP A 24 -22.52 -2.31 3.63
C ASP A 24 -21.67 -2.94 2.54
N GLU A 25 -21.53 -2.26 1.40
CA GLU A 25 -20.64 -2.68 0.32
C GLU A 25 -19.18 -2.66 0.77
N MET A 26 -18.73 -1.58 1.40
CA MET A 26 -17.38 -1.50 1.94
C MET A 26 -17.12 -2.55 3.03
N ARG A 27 -18.09 -2.79 3.92
CA ARG A 27 -18.01 -3.81 4.97
C ARG A 27 -17.87 -5.21 4.38
N LYS A 28 -18.61 -5.52 3.32
CA LYS A 28 -18.48 -6.80 2.61
C LYS A 28 -17.05 -7.00 2.11
N ILE A 29 -16.51 -6.05 1.36
CA ILE A 29 -15.17 -6.17 0.75
C ILE A 29 -14.06 -6.20 1.81
N VAL A 30 -14.08 -5.27 2.77
CA VAL A 30 -12.96 -5.05 3.69
C VAL A 30 -12.99 -5.96 4.92
N CYS A 31 -14.17 -6.22 5.47
CA CYS A 31 -14.34 -6.93 6.75
C CYS A 31 -14.66 -8.41 6.56
N TYR A 32 -15.58 -8.74 5.64
CA TYR A 32 -16.00 -10.13 5.43
C TYR A 32 -15.09 -10.85 4.43
N ASP A 33 -14.92 -10.28 3.24
CA ASP A 33 -14.11 -10.87 2.18
C ASP A 33 -12.61 -10.59 2.40
N LYS A 34 -12.27 -9.68 3.34
CA LYS A 34 -10.92 -9.34 3.78
C LYS A 34 -9.99 -8.91 2.64
N LEU A 35 -10.55 -8.33 1.59
CA LEU A 35 -9.82 -7.85 0.44
C LEU A 35 -9.11 -6.53 0.75
N ARG A 36 -8.03 -6.27 0.01
CA ARG A 36 -7.22 -5.05 0.04
C ARG A 36 -6.86 -4.66 -1.39
N PRO A 37 -6.54 -3.40 -1.66
CA PRO A 37 -6.07 -2.99 -2.97
C PRO A 37 -4.89 -3.86 -3.44
N PRO A 38 -4.92 -4.39 -4.68
CA PRO A 38 -3.85 -5.22 -5.19
C PRO A 38 -2.56 -4.39 -5.33
N ILE A 39 -1.43 -5.01 -5.00
CA ILE A 39 -0.11 -4.42 -5.21
C ILE A 39 0.48 -5.05 -6.48
N PRO A 40 0.77 -4.27 -7.53
CA PRO A 40 1.31 -4.82 -8.77
C PRO A 40 2.64 -5.55 -8.56
N ASN A 41 2.79 -6.75 -9.14
CA ASN A 41 4.01 -7.56 -8.98
C ASN A 41 5.28 -6.82 -9.43
N ARG A 42 5.16 -5.93 -10.42
CA ARG A 42 6.29 -5.12 -10.90
C ARG A 42 6.87 -4.19 -9.83
N TRP A 43 6.15 -3.86 -8.76
CA TRP A 43 6.70 -3.08 -7.64
C TRP A 43 7.83 -3.81 -6.92
N MET A 44 7.90 -5.14 -7.04
CA MET A 44 8.96 -5.95 -6.43
C MET A 44 10.33 -5.75 -7.10
N SER A 45 10.40 -5.20 -8.32
CA SER A 45 11.67 -4.93 -9.01
C SER A 45 12.33 -3.62 -8.58
N CYS A 46 11.65 -2.78 -7.81
CA CYS A 46 12.16 -1.51 -7.31
C CYS A 46 12.17 -1.53 -5.78
N GLU A 47 13.33 -1.27 -5.18
CA GLU A 47 13.48 -1.32 -3.72
C GLU A 47 12.53 -0.36 -2.99
N ALA A 48 12.44 0.89 -3.47
CA ALA A 48 11.54 1.88 -2.88
C ALA A 48 10.09 1.39 -2.90
N LEU A 49 9.59 0.93 -4.05
CA LEU A 49 8.22 0.43 -4.15
C LEU A 49 8.00 -0.87 -3.36
N ARG A 50 9.01 -1.73 -3.23
CA ARG A 50 8.96 -2.92 -2.38
C ARG A 50 8.82 -2.54 -0.90
N VAL A 51 9.56 -1.54 -0.43
CA VAL A 51 9.44 -1.01 0.94
C VAL A 51 8.06 -0.39 1.16
N ILE A 52 7.60 0.45 0.24
CA ILE A 52 6.26 1.05 0.30
C ILE A 52 5.16 -0.02 0.30
N SER A 53 5.27 -1.05 -0.54
CA SER A 53 4.34 -2.19 -0.58
C SER A 53 4.22 -2.86 0.77
N LYS A 54 5.35 -3.07 1.45
CA LYS A 54 5.39 -3.70 2.77
C LYS A 54 4.72 -2.81 3.82
N VAL A 55 5.02 -1.51 3.82
CA VAL A 55 4.38 -0.53 4.72
C VAL A 55 2.86 -0.55 4.54
N MET A 56 2.36 -0.50 3.30
CA MET A 56 0.91 -0.58 3.01
C MET A 56 0.31 -1.88 3.59
N LYS A 57 0.95 -3.03 3.31
CA LYS A 57 0.50 -4.33 3.81
C LYS A 57 0.38 -4.40 5.33
N GLU A 58 1.37 -3.87 6.03
CA GLU A 58 1.40 -3.86 7.49
C GLU A 58 0.47 -2.79 8.10
N CYS A 59 0.14 -1.73 7.37
CA CYS A 59 -0.80 -0.70 7.84
C CYS A 59 -2.25 -1.15 7.79
N TRP A 60 -2.64 -1.99 6.83
CA TRP A 60 -4.04 -2.40 6.67
C TRP A 60 -4.36 -3.77 7.23
N TYR A 61 -3.56 -4.30 8.16
CA TYR A 61 -3.88 -5.54 8.87
C TYR A 61 -5.28 -5.49 9.49
N HIS A 62 -5.97 -6.63 9.45
CA HIS A 62 -7.30 -6.74 10.07
C HIS A 62 -7.21 -6.49 11.58
N ASN A 63 -6.25 -7.10 12.26
CA ASN A 63 -5.96 -6.80 13.66
C ASN A 63 -5.28 -5.42 13.78
N SER A 64 -5.93 -4.49 14.48
CA SER A 64 -5.42 -3.14 14.69
C SER A 64 -4.12 -3.10 15.49
N ALA A 65 -3.94 -4.01 16.45
CA ALA A 65 -2.73 -4.07 17.28
C ALA A 65 -1.48 -4.51 16.50
N ALA A 66 -1.66 -5.16 15.33
CA ALA A 66 -0.57 -5.55 14.45
C ALA A 66 -0.13 -4.44 13.48
N ARG A 67 -0.87 -3.32 13.42
CA ARG A 67 -0.59 -2.25 12.47
C ARG A 67 0.62 -1.43 12.89
N LEU A 68 1.33 -0.89 11.90
CA LEU A 68 2.45 0.02 12.16
C LEU A 68 1.97 1.31 12.83
N THR A 69 2.79 1.80 13.76
CA THR A 69 2.60 3.15 14.30
C THR A 69 3.14 4.19 13.32
N ALA A 70 2.62 5.42 13.39
CA ALA A 70 3.09 6.53 12.56
C ALA A 70 4.61 6.77 12.71
N LEU A 71 5.15 6.65 13.93
CA LEU A 71 6.60 6.79 14.16
C LEU A 71 7.41 5.68 13.47
N ARG A 72 6.88 4.45 13.46
CA ARG A 72 7.52 3.33 12.76
C ARG A 72 7.54 3.56 11.25
N ILE A 73 6.42 4.00 10.67
CA ILE A 73 6.32 4.36 9.26
C ILE A 73 7.33 5.45 8.91
N LYS A 74 7.37 6.55 9.68
CA LYS A 74 8.32 7.66 9.48
C LYS A 74 9.78 7.18 9.48
N LYS A 75 10.18 6.34 10.45
CA LYS A 75 11.55 5.80 10.52
C LYS A 75 11.86 4.90 9.33
N THR A 76 10.91 4.08 8.90
CA THR A 76 11.09 3.22 7.71
C THR A 76 11.30 4.06 6.44
N LEU A 77 10.52 5.12 6.24
CA LEU A 77 10.67 6.00 5.08
C LEU A 77 11.97 6.82 5.12
N ALA A 78 12.37 7.33 6.28
CA ALA A 78 13.64 8.05 6.44
C ALA A 78 14.85 7.15 6.16
N ASN A 79 14.79 5.87 6.54
CA ASN A 79 15.85 4.91 6.23
C ASN A 79 15.94 4.60 4.73
N LEU A 80 14.79 4.57 4.02
CA LEU A 80 14.77 4.37 2.57
C LEU A 80 15.44 5.56 1.86
N ASP A 81 15.09 6.78 2.23
CA ASP A 81 15.68 8.02 1.68
C ASP A 81 17.19 8.07 1.90
N ALA A 82 17.64 7.77 3.13
CA ALA A 82 19.07 7.70 3.45
C ALA A 82 19.82 6.64 2.61
N GLN A 83 19.18 5.53 2.24
CA GLN A 83 19.77 4.50 1.38
C GLN A 83 19.83 4.90 -0.09
N GLU A 84 18.94 5.75 -0.57
CA GLU A 84 18.99 6.30 -1.93
C GLU A 84 20.06 7.40 -2.03
N ALA A 85 20.20 8.25 -1.01
CA ALA A 85 21.25 9.28 -0.95
C ALA A 85 22.69 8.71 -0.98
N VAL A 86 22.90 7.48 -0.50
CA VAL A 86 24.21 6.80 -0.49
C VAL A 86 24.55 6.16 -1.86
N LYS A 87 23.58 6.04 -2.77
CA LYS A 87 23.78 5.46 -4.11
C LYS A 87 24.12 6.49 -5.19
N ILE A 88 24.31 7.75 -4.80
CA ILE A 88 24.73 8.86 -5.67
C ILE A 88 26.26 8.98 -5.65
#